data_AF-A0A7S2A4J0-F1
#
_entry.id   AF-A0A7S2A4J0-F1
#
_cell.length_a   1.000
_cell.length_b   1.000
_cell.length_c   1.000
_cell.angle_alpha   90.00
_cell.angle_beta   90.00
_cell.angle_gamma   90.00
#
_symmetry.space_group_name_H-M   'P 1'
#
loop_
_entity.id
_entity.type
_entity.pdbx_description
1 polymer ?
#
loop_
_entity_poly.entity_id
_entity_poly.type
_entity_poly.pdbx_seq_one_letter_code
_entity_poly.pdbx_strand_id
1 'polypeptide(L)'
;GGGGRGSLNYIQSLAAAETEFYTFSRSVPDVVRSIHARAVAFAAFAMSQEELGQVFAFKKGGGIAGYVLDCVEECVAVAAVGMKDGFEHLDELTVEQAVQITANISALQRTLPRLFGTIMRGLCHVGMVRADQLDETFQYADSTLKGADKSCDQEVGAMYSLVYEICRNKIDMLMNFSLENFQWVSKSTRDMPNAYCESLIEYMRNTFRCLGPMDEGSKAGLHFSCCGHVAERLVKLLSDGASAVDESRHGMMMGGHDGDSLPPISKIDPYGLKNLSRDVVEFEAFSESTGIPQLSECFNELRCLANAMLDRDLPALLLPENEAIRRRKYPFLTLEKIHNILEKYVGIGLGEKLMGGSGNRSSDFLMLEKKEVSQLIRVVKMQLES
;
A
#
# COMPACT_ATOMS: atom_id res chain seq x y z
N GLY A 1 -12.41 48.59 28.83
CA GLY A 1 -13.11 47.39 28.33
C GLY A 1 -12.80 47.23 26.86
N GLY A 2 -12.02 46.21 26.51
CA GLY A 2 -11.61 45.95 25.13
C GLY A 2 -10.69 44.75 25.10
N GLY A 3 -11.14 43.66 24.49
CA GLY A 3 -10.39 42.41 24.37
C GLY A 3 -11.35 41.23 24.44
N GLY A 4 -11.71 40.66 23.30
CA GLY A 4 -12.59 39.48 23.29
C GLY A 4 -13.20 39.07 21.94
N ARG A 5 -12.85 39.70 20.81
CA ARG A 5 -13.37 39.31 19.49
C ARG A 5 -12.34 38.79 18.49
N GLY A 6 -11.05 38.83 18.81
CA GLY A 6 -9.99 38.34 17.91
C GLY A 6 -9.68 36.83 18.03
N SER A 7 -9.96 36.22 19.19
CA SER A 7 -9.54 34.83 19.45
C SER A 7 -10.54 33.77 18.97
N LEU A 8 -11.82 34.14 18.82
CA LEU A 8 -12.86 33.20 18.36
C LEU A 8 -12.76 32.92 16.85
N ASN A 9 -12.37 33.91 16.05
CA ASN A 9 -12.22 33.73 14.60
C ASN A 9 -10.99 32.89 14.23
N TYR A 10 -9.92 32.90 15.05
CA TYR A 10 -8.73 32.08 14.80
C TYR A 10 -8.96 30.61 15.18
N ILE A 11 -9.74 30.36 16.23
CA ILE A 11 -10.14 29.01 16.62
C ILE A 11 -11.20 28.46 15.66
N GLN A 12 -12.11 29.29 15.15
CA GLN A 12 -13.02 28.89 14.06
C GLN A 12 -12.30 28.66 12.72
N SER A 13 -11.21 29.36 12.41
CA SER A 13 -10.42 29.08 11.19
C SER A 13 -9.56 27.82 11.31
N LEU A 14 -9.16 27.44 12.53
CA LEU A 14 -8.48 26.16 12.78
C LEU A 14 -9.49 24.99 12.81
N ALA A 15 -10.70 25.20 13.33
CA ALA A 15 -11.78 24.21 13.28
C ALA A 15 -12.42 24.08 11.88
N ALA A 16 -12.32 25.10 11.02
CA ALA A 16 -12.70 25.02 9.61
C ALA A 16 -11.59 24.46 8.71
N ALA A 17 -10.38 24.27 9.23
CA ALA A 17 -9.31 23.55 8.55
C ALA A 17 -9.45 22.02 8.74
N GLU A 18 -10.27 21.59 9.69
CA GLU A 18 -10.77 20.23 9.76
C GLU A 18 -12.00 20.12 8.84
N THR A 19 -11.92 19.26 7.82
CA THR A 19 -13.03 18.81 6.96
C THR A 19 -13.54 19.71 5.82
N GLU A 20 -12.64 20.26 5.01
CA GLU A 20 -12.97 20.43 3.58
C GLU A 20 -11.91 19.71 2.72
N PHE A 21 -12.06 18.38 2.58
CA PHE A 21 -11.44 17.68 1.46
C PHE A 21 -12.12 18.19 0.18
N TYR A 22 -11.57 19.24 -0.41
CA TYR A 22 -11.96 19.63 -1.77
C TYR A 22 -11.75 18.44 -2.70
N THR A 23 -12.57 18.30 -3.75
CA THR A 23 -12.34 17.32 -4.83
C THR A 23 -10.93 17.46 -5.42
N PHE A 24 -10.32 18.66 -5.30
CA PHE A 24 -8.94 18.99 -5.62
C PHE A 24 -8.52 20.28 -4.90
N SER A 25 -7.22 20.47 -4.65
CA SER A 25 -6.66 21.65 -3.99
C SER A 25 -6.57 22.88 -4.91
N ARG A 26 -6.24 24.04 -4.33
CA ARG A 26 -5.98 25.30 -5.05
C ARG A 26 -4.86 25.19 -6.11
N SER A 27 -4.01 24.17 -6.02
CA SER A 27 -2.97 23.90 -7.03
C SER A 27 -3.55 23.80 -8.44
N VAL A 28 -4.72 23.14 -8.60
CA VAL A 28 -5.32 22.91 -9.93
C VAL A 28 -5.71 24.20 -10.65
N PRO A 29 -6.54 25.10 -10.10
CA PRO A 29 -6.89 26.35 -10.78
C PRO A 29 -5.68 27.26 -11.04
N ASP A 30 -4.68 27.26 -10.16
CA ASP A 30 -3.47 28.07 -10.35
C ASP A 30 -2.59 27.51 -11.48
N VAL A 31 -2.45 26.19 -11.58
CA VAL A 31 -1.77 25.52 -12.70
C VAL A 31 -2.51 25.75 -14.01
N VAL A 32 -3.84 25.54 -14.06
CA VAL A 32 -4.61 25.74 -15.29
C VAL A 32 -4.50 27.19 -15.78
N ARG A 33 -4.54 28.17 -14.88
CA ARG A 33 -4.34 29.59 -15.22
C ARG A 33 -2.93 29.84 -15.77
N SER A 34 -1.91 29.23 -15.17
CA SER A 34 -0.52 29.33 -15.61
C SER A 34 -0.32 28.74 -17.01
N ILE A 35 -0.87 27.55 -17.29
CA ILE A 35 -0.80 26.90 -18.60
C ILE A 35 -1.51 27.77 -19.65
N HIS A 36 -2.71 28.28 -19.35
CA HIS A 36 -3.43 29.18 -20.26
C HIS A 36 -2.64 30.46 -20.57
N ALA A 37 -2.04 31.10 -19.56
CA ALA A 37 -1.22 32.29 -19.77
C ALA A 37 0.01 32.00 -20.63
N ARG A 38 0.66 30.84 -20.43
CA ARG A 38 1.79 30.39 -21.27
C ARG A 38 1.34 30.10 -22.70
N ALA A 39 0.17 29.51 -22.91
CA ALA A 39 -0.39 29.29 -24.25
C ALA A 39 -0.53 30.61 -25.02
N VAL A 40 -1.02 31.67 -24.36
CA VAL A 40 -1.10 33.02 -24.95
C VAL A 40 0.29 33.55 -25.30
N ALA A 41 1.27 33.39 -24.41
CA ALA A 41 2.65 33.82 -24.65
C ALA A 41 3.29 33.05 -25.83
N PHE A 42 3.08 31.74 -25.93
CA PHE A 42 3.56 30.92 -27.04
C PHE A 42 2.93 31.34 -28.37
N ALA A 43 1.63 31.63 -28.38
CA ALA A 43 0.94 32.14 -29.56
C ALA A 43 1.52 33.49 -30.02
N ALA A 44 1.69 34.43 -29.10
CA ALA A 44 2.29 35.74 -29.39
C ALA A 44 3.72 35.61 -29.91
N PHE A 45 4.53 34.75 -29.29
CA PHE A 45 5.89 34.45 -29.74
C PHE A 45 5.91 33.85 -31.14
N ALA A 46 5.09 32.82 -31.39
CA ALA A 46 5.05 32.12 -32.67
C ALA A 46 4.65 33.05 -33.83
N MET A 47 3.64 33.90 -33.63
CA MET A 47 3.25 34.92 -34.62
C MET A 47 4.40 35.89 -34.90
N SER A 48 5.08 36.38 -33.86
CA SER A 48 6.24 37.27 -34.05
C SER A 48 7.39 36.59 -34.81
N GLN A 49 7.63 35.30 -34.59
CA GLN A 49 8.65 34.56 -35.35
C GLN A 49 8.26 34.37 -36.82
N GLU A 50 6.98 34.13 -37.11
CA GLU A 50 6.48 34.04 -38.48
C GLU A 50 6.64 35.37 -39.23
N GLU A 51 6.38 36.51 -38.56
CA GLU A 51 6.64 37.85 -39.12
C GLU A 51 8.12 38.08 -39.45
N LEU A 52 9.03 37.47 -38.67
CA LEU A 52 10.48 37.48 -38.92
C LEU A 52 10.92 36.49 -40.03
N GLY A 53 9.98 35.78 -40.65
CA GLY A 53 10.22 34.84 -41.74
C GLY A 53 10.63 33.44 -41.30
N GLN A 54 10.47 33.09 -40.02
CA GLN A 54 10.67 31.70 -39.58
C GLN A 54 9.52 30.82 -40.06
N VAL A 55 9.87 29.59 -40.46
CA VAL A 55 8.91 28.60 -40.93
C VAL A 55 8.82 27.47 -39.91
N PHE A 56 7.60 27.23 -39.42
CA PHE A 56 7.31 26.14 -38.51
C PHE A 56 7.04 24.85 -39.29
N ALA A 57 7.48 23.72 -38.75
CA ALA A 57 7.36 22.44 -39.42
C ALA A 57 5.89 22.06 -39.64
N PHE A 58 5.48 21.90 -40.89
CA PHE A 58 4.10 21.56 -41.27
C PHE A 58 3.64 20.15 -40.89
N LYS A 59 4.53 19.26 -40.45
CA LYS A 59 4.23 17.83 -40.21
C LYS A 59 3.32 17.56 -39.00
N LYS A 60 2.82 18.61 -38.34
CA LYS A 60 2.21 18.57 -37.00
C LYS A 60 1.03 19.55 -36.91
N GLY A 61 -0.06 19.32 -37.65
CA GLY A 61 -1.31 20.07 -37.41
C GLY A 61 -1.32 21.53 -37.85
N GLY A 62 -0.61 21.87 -38.93
CA GLY A 62 -0.60 23.23 -39.47
C GLY A 62 0.35 24.19 -38.74
N GLY A 63 1.58 24.28 -39.24
CA GLY A 63 2.53 25.38 -38.99
C GLY A 63 2.63 25.87 -37.54
N ILE A 64 2.33 27.16 -37.34
CA ILE A 64 2.45 27.87 -36.06
C ILE A 64 1.50 27.36 -34.97
N ALA A 65 0.29 26.89 -35.34
CA ALA A 65 -0.70 26.40 -34.37
C ALA A 65 -0.25 25.08 -33.74
N GLY A 66 0.32 24.19 -34.56
CA GLY A 66 0.95 22.95 -34.11
C GLY A 66 2.05 23.17 -33.07
N TYR A 67 2.90 24.18 -33.29
CA TYR A 67 3.93 24.55 -32.33
C TYR A 67 3.35 24.98 -30.97
N VAL A 68 2.30 25.81 -30.96
CA VAL A 68 1.65 26.21 -29.70
C VAL A 68 1.05 25.01 -28.98
N LEU A 69 0.40 24.10 -29.72
CA LEU A 69 -0.18 22.88 -29.17
C LEU A 69 0.89 21.99 -28.52
N ASP A 70 2.03 21.77 -29.19
CA ASP A 70 3.17 21.02 -28.63
C ASP A 70 3.66 21.65 -27.32
N CYS A 71 3.82 22.98 -27.27
CA CYS A 71 4.26 23.68 -26.07
C CYS A 71 3.24 23.58 -24.92
N VAL A 72 1.94 23.53 -25.24
CA VAL A 72 0.87 23.36 -24.24
C VAL A 72 0.86 21.94 -23.70
N GLU A 73 1.04 20.93 -24.55
CA GLU A 73 1.22 19.52 -24.13
C GLU A 73 2.34 19.40 -23.10
N GLU A 74 3.51 19.95 -23.44
CA GLU A 74 4.69 19.91 -22.58
C GLU A 74 4.43 20.65 -21.25
N CYS A 75 3.72 21.78 -21.28
CA CYS A 75 3.34 22.49 -20.06
C CYS A 75 2.44 21.65 -19.15
N VAL A 76 1.54 20.84 -19.71
CA VAL A 76 0.71 19.91 -18.93
C VAL A 76 1.57 18.80 -18.34
N ALA A 77 2.46 18.19 -19.14
CA ALA A 77 3.35 17.13 -18.68
C ALA A 77 4.24 17.61 -17.50
N VAL A 78 4.91 18.76 -17.67
CA VAL A 78 5.74 19.36 -16.61
C VAL A 78 4.90 19.74 -15.39
N ALA A 79 3.67 20.22 -15.59
CA ALA A 79 2.80 20.55 -14.46
C ALA A 79 2.36 19.32 -13.67
N ALA A 80 2.05 18.20 -14.34
CA ALA A 80 1.70 16.94 -13.68
C ALA A 80 2.88 16.41 -12.85
N VAL A 81 4.10 16.40 -13.42
CA VAL A 81 5.33 16.05 -12.69
C VAL A 81 5.56 17.01 -11.53
N GLY A 82 5.43 18.32 -11.74
CA GLY A 82 5.61 19.33 -10.69
C GLY A 82 4.57 19.24 -9.56
N MET A 83 3.34 18.77 -9.84
CA MET A 83 2.35 18.49 -8.81
C MET A 83 2.74 17.28 -7.96
N LYS A 84 3.36 16.27 -8.58
CA LYS A 84 3.86 15.06 -7.91
C LYS A 84 5.10 15.34 -7.05
N ASP A 85 6.10 15.95 -7.67
CA ASP A 85 7.44 16.14 -7.11
C ASP A 85 7.60 17.47 -6.34
N GLY A 86 6.54 18.28 -6.28
CA GLY A 86 6.54 19.58 -5.59
C GLY A 86 6.64 19.49 -4.06
N PHE A 87 6.73 18.29 -3.49
CA PHE A 87 6.95 18.07 -2.07
C PHE A 87 8.46 18.02 -1.76
N GLU A 88 8.96 18.99 -0.98
CA GLU A 88 10.39 19.11 -0.64
C GLU A 88 10.91 17.94 0.22
N HIS A 89 10.01 17.24 0.92
CA HIS A 89 10.32 16.10 1.79
C HIS A 89 9.44 14.91 1.43
N LEU A 90 9.75 14.22 0.33
CA LEU A 90 9.04 13.01 -0.09
C LEU A 90 9.02 11.94 1.01
N ASP A 91 10.05 11.87 1.84
CA ASP A 91 10.18 10.93 2.96
C ASP A 91 9.16 11.18 4.09
N GLU A 92 8.57 12.38 4.17
CA GLU A 92 7.57 12.77 5.17
C GLU A 92 6.13 12.78 4.61
N LEU A 93 5.96 12.36 3.36
CA LEU A 93 4.66 12.40 2.70
C LEU A 93 3.67 11.43 3.37
N THR A 94 2.54 11.98 3.82
CA THR A 94 1.44 11.17 4.38
C THR A 94 0.56 10.58 3.28
N VAL A 95 -0.16 9.50 3.59
CA VAL A 95 -1.11 8.89 2.64
C VAL A 95 -2.17 9.89 2.18
N GLU A 96 -2.69 10.72 3.09
CA GLU A 96 -3.70 11.74 2.78
C GLU A 96 -3.18 12.77 1.76
N GLN A 97 -1.94 13.23 1.94
CA GLN A 97 -1.30 14.16 1.02
C GLN A 97 -1.04 13.51 -0.34
N ALA A 98 -0.54 12.27 -0.37
CA ALA A 98 -0.32 11.53 -1.62
C ALA A 98 -1.63 11.31 -2.40
N VAL A 99 -2.71 10.95 -1.71
CA VAL A 99 -4.04 10.82 -2.30
C VAL A 99 -4.59 12.17 -2.78
N GLN A 100 -4.32 13.26 -2.06
CA GLN A 100 -4.72 14.61 -2.48
C GLN A 100 -3.96 15.07 -3.73
N ILE A 101 -2.67 14.74 -3.87
CA ILE A 101 -1.88 15.00 -5.09
C ILE A 101 -2.50 14.24 -6.26
N THR A 102 -2.84 12.97 -6.07
CA THR A 102 -3.54 12.15 -7.08
C THR A 102 -4.84 12.80 -7.53
N ALA A 103 -5.63 13.31 -6.58
CA ALA A 103 -6.86 14.03 -6.88
C ALA A 103 -6.62 15.30 -7.71
N ASN A 104 -5.54 16.04 -7.42
CA ASN A 104 -5.18 17.25 -8.15
C ASN A 104 -4.80 16.95 -9.61
N ILE A 105 -3.97 15.93 -9.84
CA ILE A 105 -3.55 15.53 -11.19
C ILE A 105 -4.77 15.03 -11.98
N SER A 106 -5.62 14.20 -11.36
CA SER A 106 -6.86 13.72 -11.96
C SER A 106 -7.82 14.87 -12.30
N ALA A 107 -7.89 15.90 -11.46
CA ALA A 107 -8.69 17.08 -11.73
C ALA A 107 -8.11 17.93 -12.86
N LEU A 108 -6.78 18.11 -12.92
CA LEU A 108 -6.10 18.75 -14.04
C LEU A 108 -6.45 18.02 -15.35
N GLN A 109 -6.30 16.70 -15.38
CA GLN A 109 -6.63 15.84 -16.51
C GLN A 109 -8.07 16.06 -17.00
N ARG A 110 -9.05 16.07 -16.09
CA ARG A 110 -10.46 16.31 -16.42
C ARG A 110 -10.75 17.71 -16.98
N THR A 111 -9.86 18.68 -16.74
CA THR A 111 -9.99 20.03 -17.31
C THR A 111 -9.38 20.17 -18.70
N LEU A 112 -8.51 19.24 -19.13
CA LEU A 112 -7.77 19.34 -20.38
C LEU A 112 -8.67 19.54 -21.62
N PRO A 113 -9.80 18.81 -21.80
CA PRO A 113 -10.65 19.02 -22.97
C PRO A 113 -11.19 20.47 -23.08
N ARG A 114 -11.52 21.08 -21.93
CA ARG A 114 -11.99 22.48 -21.89
C ARG A 114 -10.86 23.48 -22.13
N LEU A 115 -9.67 23.19 -21.58
CA LEU A 115 -8.48 24.01 -21.77
C LEU A 115 -8.05 24.01 -23.25
N PHE A 116 -7.85 22.83 -23.84
CA PHE A 116 -7.50 22.68 -25.25
C PHE A 116 -8.57 23.26 -26.17
N GLY A 117 -9.86 23.06 -25.89
CA GLY A 117 -10.93 23.68 -26.65
C GLY A 117 -10.94 25.21 -26.58
N THR A 118 -10.50 25.79 -25.45
CA THR A 118 -10.36 27.25 -25.30
C THR A 118 -9.17 27.78 -26.08
N ILE A 119 -8.03 27.09 -26.00
CA ILE A 119 -6.82 27.43 -26.75
C ILE A 119 -7.08 27.36 -28.25
N MET A 120 -7.70 26.28 -28.73
CA MET A 120 -8.06 26.10 -30.14
C MET A 120 -8.96 27.23 -30.66
N ARG A 121 -10.01 27.60 -29.90
CA ARG A 121 -10.85 28.76 -30.27
C ARG A 121 -10.03 30.05 -30.35
N GLY A 122 -9.10 30.25 -29.42
CA GLY A 122 -8.18 31.39 -29.43
C GLY A 122 -7.31 31.41 -30.69
N LEU A 123 -6.65 30.30 -31.02
CA LEU A 123 -5.79 30.15 -32.20
C LEU A 123 -6.57 30.42 -33.50
N CYS A 124 -7.80 29.90 -33.62
CA CYS A 124 -8.65 30.21 -34.76
C CYS A 124 -9.03 31.70 -34.82
N HIS A 125 -9.34 32.31 -33.67
CA HIS A 125 -9.78 33.70 -33.61
C HIS A 125 -8.68 34.69 -34.02
N VAL A 126 -7.43 34.42 -33.66
CA VAL A 126 -6.28 35.26 -34.03
C VAL A 126 -5.74 34.95 -35.43
N GLY A 127 -6.39 34.05 -36.18
CA GLY A 127 -6.01 33.72 -37.55
C GLY A 127 -4.81 32.78 -37.69
N MET A 128 -4.38 32.13 -36.60
CA MET A 128 -3.26 31.19 -36.64
C MET A 128 -3.58 29.86 -37.33
N VAL A 129 -4.87 29.56 -37.49
CA VAL A 129 -5.37 28.38 -38.21
C VAL A 129 -6.03 28.86 -39.50
N ARG A 130 -5.46 28.51 -40.65
CA ARG A 130 -6.03 28.86 -41.94
C ARG A 130 -7.22 27.94 -42.27
N ALA A 131 -8.15 28.45 -43.09
CA ALA A 131 -9.35 27.71 -43.46
C ALA A 131 -9.06 26.38 -44.18
N ASP A 132 -7.97 26.31 -44.96
CA ASP A 132 -7.51 25.10 -45.66
C ASP A 132 -6.86 24.07 -44.73
N GLN A 133 -6.53 24.44 -43.49
CA GLN A 133 -5.80 23.60 -42.53
C GLN A 133 -6.64 23.18 -41.33
N LEU A 134 -7.90 23.62 -41.28
CA LEU A 134 -8.76 23.48 -40.11
C LEU A 134 -8.86 22.02 -39.65
N ASP A 135 -9.22 21.09 -40.54
CA ASP A 135 -9.38 19.68 -40.19
C ASP A 135 -8.08 19.04 -39.68
N GLU A 136 -6.94 19.37 -40.30
CA GLU A 136 -5.63 18.85 -39.91
C GLU A 136 -5.21 19.37 -38.52
N THR A 137 -5.40 20.67 -38.25
CA THR A 137 -5.09 21.25 -36.94
C THR A 137 -5.98 20.69 -35.84
N PHE A 138 -7.27 20.46 -36.10
CA PHE A 138 -8.16 19.86 -35.11
C PHE A 138 -7.80 18.40 -34.82
N GLN A 139 -7.46 17.60 -35.83
CA GLN A 139 -6.96 16.24 -35.64
C GLN A 139 -5.66 16.21 -34.83
N TYR A 140 -4.77 17.17 -35.08
CA TYR A 140 -3.53 17.28 -34.32
C TYR A 140 -3.78 17.72 -32.88
N ALA A 141 -4.68 18.68 -32.64
CA ALA A 141 -5.08 19.09 -31.30
C ALA A 141 -5.65 17.93 -30.48
N ASP A 142 -6.42 17.03 -31.10
CA ASP A 142 -6.89 15.80 -30.46
C ASP A 142 -5.72 14.85 -30.12
N SER A 143 -4.71 14.75 -30.97
CA SER A 143 -3.51 13.96 -30.70
C SER A 143 -2.72 14.53 -29.52
N THR A 144 -2.49 15.85 -29.51
CA THR A 144 -1.81 16.57 -28.43
C THR A 144 -2.57 16.47 -27.11
N LEU A 145 -3.90 16.59 -27.15
CA LEU A 145 -4.75 16.38 -25.96
C LEU A 145 -4.58 14.97 -25.40
N LYS A 146 -4.55 13.93 -26.25
CA LYS A 146 -4.29 12.54 -25.82
C LYS A 146 -2.89 12.37 -25.23
N GLY A 147 -1.90 13.09 -25.74
CA GLY A 147 -0.55 13.09 -25.18
C GLY A 147 -0.53 13.69 -23.76
N ALA A 148 -1.13 14.87 -23.60
CA ALA A 148 -1.29 15.54 -22.31
C ALA A 148 -2.08 14.72 -21.29
N ASP A 149 -3.15 14.05 -21.75
CA ASP A 149 -3.97 13.13 -20.96
C ASP A 149 -3.13 11.94 -20.45
N LYS A 150 -2.38 11.31 -21.36
CA LYS A 150 -1.47 10.20 -21.03
C LYS A 150 -0.40 10.60 -20.03
N SER A 151 0.17 11.81 -20.12
CA SER A 151 1.13 12.30 -19.13
C SER A 151 0.50 12.42 -17.74
N CYS A 152 -0.75 12.89 -17.63
CA CYS A 152 -1.44 12.94 -16.34
C CYS A 152 -1.71 11.53 -15.79
N ASP A 153 -2.16 10.59 -16.63
CA ASP A 153 -2.38 9.19 -16.26
C ASP A 153 -1.11 8.51 -15.71
N GLN A 154 0.04 8.77 -16.34
CA GLN A 154 1.33 8.24 -15.89
C GLN A 154 1.66 8.71 -14.47
N GLU A 155 1.48 9.99 -14.18
CA GLU A 155 1.76 10.54 -12.86
C GLU A 155 0.74 10.09 -11.80
N VAL A 156 -0.53 9.88 -12.17
CA VAL A 156 -1.53 9.25 -11.30
C VAL A 156 -1.13 7.82 -10.93
N GLY A 157 -0.72 7.01 -11.91
CA GLY A 157 -0.25 5.64 -11.67
C GLY A 157 1.00 5.58 -10.79
N ALA A 158 1.94 6.51 -10.99
CA ALA A 158 3.11 6.65 -10.12
C ALA A 158 2.70 6.99 -8.68
N MET A 159 1.73 7.89 -8.49
CA MET A 159 1.22 8.24 -7.16
C MET A 159 0.51 7.10 -6.46
N TYR A 160 -0.25 6.28 -7.18
CA TYR A 160 -0.82 5.05 -6.59
C TYR A 160 0.27 4.12 -6.07
N SER A 161 1.35 3.95 -6.83
CA SER A 161 2.49 3.12 -6.39
C SER A 161 3.13 3.68 -5.12
N LEU A 162 3.29 5.00 -5.02
CA LEU A 162 3.80 5.67 -3.84
C LEU A 162 2.86 5.52 -2.62
N VAL A 163 1.54 5.61 -2.82
CA VAL A 163 0.57 5.36 -1.75
C VAL A 163 0.74 3.94 -1.19
N TYR A 164 0.93 2.93 -2.05
CA TYR A 164 1.14 1.55 -1.61
C TYR A 164 2.42 1.42 -0.79
N GLU A 165 3.50 2.07 -1.24
CA GLU A 165 4.79 2.08 -0.56
C GLU A 165 4.69 2.72 0.83
N ILE A 166 4.12 3.93 0.94
CA ILE A 166 3.92 4.62 2.22
C ILE A 166 3.11 3.75 3.17
N CYS A 167 2.04 3.10 2.67
CA CYS A 167 1.21 2.23 3.50
C CYS A 167 1.99 1.04 4.05
N ARG A 168 2.77 0.35 3.21
CA ARG A 168 3.58 -0.81 3.61
C ARG A 168 4.70 -0.42 4.57
N ASN A 169 5.42 0.66 4.28
CA ASN A 169 6.48 1.16 5.14
C ASN A 169 5.95 1.51 6.54
N LYS A 170 4.75 2.10 6.62
CA LYS A 170 4.12 2.39 7.91
C LYS A 170 3.67 1.13 8.65
N ILE A 171 3.17 0.12 7.94
CA ILE A 171 2.88 -1.20 8.53
C ILE A 171 4.16 -1.82 9.09
N ASP A 172 5.26 -1.82 8.35
CA ASP A 172 6.54 -2.34 8.82
C ASP A 172 7.03 -1.61 10.06
N MET A 173 6.98 -0.27 10.07
CA MET A 173 7.31 0.53 11.25
C MET A 173 6.47 0.15 12.47
N LEU A 174 5.15 0.01 12.30
CA LEU A 174 4.24 -0.37 13.39
C LEU A 174 4.52 -1.79 13.88
N MET A 175 4.79 -2.73 12.96
CA MET A 175 5.15 -4.10 13.31
C MET A 175 6.47 -4.13 14.06
N ASN A 176 7.52 -3.52 13.52
CA ASN A 176 8.86 -3.48 14.12
C ASN A 176 8.79 -2.94 15.54
N PHE A 177 8.19 -1.77 15.72
CA PHE A 177 8.03 -1.15 17.03
C PHE A 177 7.22 -2.01 18.01
N SER A 178 6.12 -2.60 17.55
CA SER A 178 5.22 -3.35 18.43
C SER A 178 5.74 -4.75 18.76
N LEU A 179 6.57 -5.34 17.90
CA LEU A 179 7.02 -6.72 18.01
C LEU A 179 8.47 -6.89 18.49
N GLU A 180 9.31 -5.84 18.49
CA GLU A 180 10.71 -5.89 18.93
C GLU A 180 10.92 -6.57 20.29
N ASN A 181 9.97 -6.39 21.23
CA ASN A 181 10.02 -6.98 22.57
C ASN A 181 8.75 -7.75 22.94
N PHE A 182 7.98 -8.18 21.93
CA PHE A 182 6.73 -8.87 22.16
C PHE A 182 6.93 -10.25 22.81
N GLN A 183 6.16 -10.55 23.85
CA GLN A 183 6.26 -11.79 24.61
C GLN A 183 5.43 -12.90 23.95
N TRP A 184 6.09 -13.68 23.09
CA TRP A 184 5.53 -14.85 22.41
C TRP A 184 5.37 -16.09 23.31
N VAL A 185 5.92 -16.04 24.53
CA VAL A 185 5.71 -17.03 25.58
C VAL A 185 4.74 -16.40 26.59
N SER A 186 3.54 -16.96 26.71
CA SER A 186 2.46 -16.40 27.51
C SER A 186 2.05 -17.33 28.65
N LYS A 187 1.66 -16.77 29.79
CA LYS A 187 1.16 -17.56 30.93
C LYS A 187 -0.25 -18.10 30.73
N SER A 188 -1.01 -17.50 29.81
CA SER A 188 -2.40 -17.86 29.55
C SER A 188 -2.86 -17.44 28.16
N THR A 189 -4.01 -17.98 27.75
CA THR A 189 -4.78 -17.45 26.63
C THR A 189 -5.36 -16.07 26.97
N ARG A 190 -5.55 -15.25 25.94
CA ARG A 190 -6.22 -13.95 26.03
C ARG A 190 -7.61 -14.03 25.41
N ASP A 191 -8.53 -13.25 25.96
CA ASP A 191 -9.88 -13.10 25.38
C ASP A 191 -9.91 -12.03 24.28
N MET A 192 -8.99 -11.07 24.32
CA MET A 192 -8.86 -9.98 23.35
C MET A 192 -7.63 -10.18 22.45
N PRO A 193 -7.63 -9.65 21.23
CA PRO A 193 -6.45 -9.64 20.36
C PRO A 193 -5.28 -8.88 21.00
N ASN A 194 -4.08 -9.12 20.50
CA ASN A 194 -2.90 -8.41 20.91
C ASN A 194 -2.96 -6.93 20.48
N ALA A 195 -2.39 -6.04 21.32
CA ALA A 195 -2.42 -4.60 21.06
C ALA A 195 -1.80 -4.19 19.70
N TYR A 196 -0.81 -4.95 19.20
CA TYR A 196 -0.24 -4.71 17.87
C TYR A 196 -1.26 -4.98 16.76
N CYS A 197 -2.10 -6.02 16.92
CA CYS A 197 -3.15 -6.37 15.96
C CYS A 197 -4.19 -5.26 15.89
N GLU A 198 -4.66 -4.77 17.05
CA GLU A 198 -5.58 -3.63 17.13
C GLU A 198 -4.99 -2.37 16.49
N SER A 199 -3.70 -2.09 16.77
CA SER A 199 -3.01 -0.91 16.23
C SER A 199 -2.86 -0.96 14.70
N LEU A 200 -2.54 -2.13 14.14
CA LEU A 200 -2.46 -2.34 12.69
C LEU A 200 -3.83 -2.21 12.02
N ILE A 201 -4.87 -2.80 12.61
CA ILE A 201 -6.24 -2.70 12.12
C ILE A 201 -6.71 -1.25 12.13
N GLU A 202 -6.45 -0.51 13.21
CA GLU A 202 -6.85 0.89 13.32
C GLU A 202 -6.12 1.77 12.29
N TYR A 203 -4.81 1.54 12.10
CA TYR A 203 -4.06 2.21 11.06
C TYR A 203 -4.64 1.93 9.65
N MET A 204 -4.86 0.66 9.31
CA MET A 204 -5.43 0.28 8.01
C MET A 204 -6.84 0.85 7.83
N ARG A 205 -7.68 0.81 8.86
CA ARG A 205 -9.04 1.36 8.84
C ARG A 205 -9.04 2.86 8.56
N ASN A 206 -8.16 3.62 9.21
CA ASN A 206 -8.05 5.05 8.97
C ASN A 206 -7.48 5.35 7.59
N THR A 207 -6.47 4.60 7.18
CA THR A 207 -5.88 4.70 5.83
C THR A 207 -6.91 4.46 4.73
N PHE A 208 -7.71 3.39 4.84
CA PHE A 208 -8.70 3.02 3.84
C PHE A 208 -9.84 4.05 3.71
N ARG A 209 -10.14 4.81 4.77
CA ARG A 209 -11.12 5.91 4.72
C ARG A 209 -10.63 7.09 3.89
N CYS A 210 -9.32 7.29 3.77
CA CYS A 210 -8.74 8.43 3.09
C CYS A 210 -8.58 8.22 1.57
N LEU A 211 -8.92 7.05 1.03
CA LEU A 211 -8.66 6.69 -0.37
C LEU A 211 -9.68 7.25 -1.39
N GLY A 212 -10.60 8.12 -0.97
CA GLY A 212 -11.75 8.57 -1.78
C GLY A 212 -11.43 8.88 -3.26
N PRO A 213 -10.39 9.68 -3.56
CA PRO A 213 -9.98 10.04 -4.92
C PRO A 213 -9.48 8.92 -5.83
N MET A 214 -9.07 7.77 -5.27
CA MET A 214 -8.59 6.64 -6.07
C MET A 214 -9.75 5.91 -6.77
N ASP A 215 -9.46 5.23 -7.88
CA ASP A 215 -10.43 4.33 -8.51
C ASP A 215 -10.63 3.04 -7.68
N GLU A 216 -11.78 2.38 -7.86
CA GLU A 216 -12.15 1.19 -7.08
C GLU A 216 -11.18 0.01 -7.26
N GLY A 217 -10.56 -0.13 -8.43
CA GLY A 217 -9.57 -1.17 -8.70
C GLY A 217 -8.30 -0.96 -7.88
N SER A 218 -7.78 0.27 -7.90
CA SER A 218 -6.60 0.66 -7.12
C SER A 218 -6.88 0.64 -5.61
N LYS A 219 -8.08 1.04 -5.17
CA LYS A 219 -8.50 0.88 -3.76
C LYS A 219 -8.44 -0.59 -3.34
N ALA A 220 -9.09 -1.48 -4.11
CA ALA A 220 -9.09 -2.90 -3.79
C ALA A 220 -7.68 -3.47 -3.78
N GLY A 221 -6.85 -3.11 -4.76
CA GLY A 221 -5.45 -3.50 -4.82
C GLY A 221 -4.64 -3.07 -3.59
N LEU A 222 -4.87 -1.86 -3.06
CA LEU A 222 -4.20 -1.39 -1.84
C LEU A 222 -4.63 -2.19 -0.60
N HIS A 223 -5.91 -2.56 -0.49
CA HIS A 223 -6.40 -3.39 0.61
C HIS A 223 -5.72 -4.76 0.61
N PHE A 224 -5.66 -5.41 -0.57
CA PHE A 224 -4.93 -6.68 -0.74
C PHE A 224 -3.44 -6.51 -0.44
N SER A 225 -2.83 -5.41 -0.87
CA SER A 225 -1.42 -5.12 -0.60
C SER A 225 -1.15 -5.00 0.90
N CYS A 226 -1.97 -4.24 1.64
CA CYS A 226 -1.80 -4.05 3.08
C CYS A 226 -2.07 -5.33 3.87
N CYS A 227 -3.21 -6.00 3.64
CA CYS A 227 -3.59 -7.22 4.35
C CYS A 227 -2.61 -8.36 4.04
N GLY A 228 -2.25 -8.53 2.77
CA GLY A 228 -1.26 -9.50 2.32
C GLY A 228 0.11 -9.24 2.94
N HIS A 229 0.55 -7.97 3.01
CA HIS A 229 1.82 -7.61 3.64
C HIS A 229 1.86 -7.96 5.13
N VAL A 230 0.80 -7.63 5.89
CA VAL A 230 0.69 -8.01 7.31
C VAL A 230 0.76 -9.54 7.47
N ALA A 231 -0.01 -10.28 6.67
CA ALA A 231 -0.04 -11.74 6.72
C ALA A 231 1.34 -12.34 6.39
N GLU A 232 1.97 -11.90 5.30
CA GLU A 232 3.29 -12.34 4.87
C GLU A 232 4.36 -12.11 5.95
N ARG A 233 4.36 -10.92 6.57
CA ARG A 233 5.32 -10.56 7.61
C ARG A 233 5.14 -11.40 8.87
N LEU A 234 3.90 -11.67 9.29
CA LEU A 234 3.62 -12.55 10.42
C LEU A 234 3.96 -14.02 10.13
N VAL A 235 3.75 -14.50 8.90
CA VAL A 235 4.18 -15.83 8.46
C VAL A 235 5.70 -15.95 8.54
N LYS A 236 6.45 -15.01 7.93
CA LYS A 236 7.92 -14.99 7.96
C LYS A 236 8.46 -14.97 9.39
N LEU A 237 7.87 -14.13 10.24
CA LEU A 237 8.23 -14.02 11.66
C LEU A 237 8.10 -15.36 12.41
N LEU A 238 7.06 -16.16 12.09
CA LEU A 238 6.87 -17.50 12.63
C LEU A 238 7.78 -18.56 11.97
N SER A 239 7.84 -18.57 10.64
CA SER A 239 8.30 -19.74 9.88
C SER A 239 9.70 -19.65 9.33
N ASP A 240 10.34 -18.48 9.34
CA ASP A 240 11.72 -18.35 8.86
C ASP A 240 12.70 -18.84 9.92
N GLY A 241 13.69 -19.63 9.50
CA GLY A 241 14.76 -20.09 10.39
C GLY A 241 15.68 -18.95 10.82
N ALA A 242 16.35 -19.09 11.96
CA ALA A 242 17.32 -18.10 12.43
C ALA A 242 18.48 -17.85 11.43
N SER A 243 18.74 -18.80 10.53
CA SER A 243 19.76 -18.72 9.48
C SER A 243 19.35 -17.87 8.26
N ALA A 244 18.05 -17.55 8.09
CA ALA A 244 17.55 -16.76 6.95
C ALA A 244 17.92 -15.27 7.02
N VAL A 245 18.47 -14.83 8.16
CA VAL A 245 18.91 -13.45 8.40
C VAL A 245 20.17 -13.09 7.59
N ASP A 246 20.97 -14.09 7.17
CA ASP A 246 22.23 -13.85 6.43
C ASP A 246 22.06 -13.76 4.90
N GLU A 247 21.12 -14.51 4.30
CA GLU A 247 20.91 -14.50 2.83
C GLU A 247 20.00 -13.37 2.34
N SER A 248 19.08 -12.90 3.19
CA SER A 248 18.15 -11.81 2.87
C SER A 248 18.84 -10.45 2.71
N ARG A 249 20.13 -10.34 3.07
CA ARG A 249 20.95 -9.13 2.92
C ARG A 249 21.54 -8.93 1.52
N HIS A 250 21.37 -9.86 0.58
CA HIS A 250 22.09 -9.82 -0.71
C HIS A 250 21.24 -9.92 -1.98
N GLY A 251 19.90 -9.92 -1.88
CA GLY A 251 19.09 -10.09 -3.09
C GLY A 251 17.67 -9.59 -2.97
N MET A 252 17.45 -8.27 -2.99
CA MET A 252 16.39 -7.59 -3.75
C MET A 252 16.65 -6.07 -3.70
N MET A 253 17.43 -5.57 -4.65
CA MET A 253 17.45 -4.14 -4.97
C MET A 253 16.12 -3.77 -5.63
N MET A 254 15.14 -3.30 -4.87
CA MET A 254 14.10 -2.35 -5.30
C MET A 254 13.54 -1.61 -4.07
N GLY A 255 14.14 -0.46 -3.75
CA GLY A 255 13.42 0.70 -3.20
C GLY A 255 12.69 0.57 -1.87
N GLY A 256 13.33 0.07 -0.82
CA GLY A 256 12.87 0.21 0.57
C GLY A 256 14.06 0.19 1.51
N HIS A 257 14.06 1.00 2.56
CA HIS A 257 15.18 1.16 3.49
C HIS A 257 15.59 -0.21 4.12
N ASP A 258 16.66 -0.83 3.63
CA ASP A 258 17.20 -2.16 3.97
C ASP A 258 17.83 -2.27 5.39
N GLY A 259 17.14 -1.80 6.41
CA GLY A 259 17.61 -1.82 7.80
C GLY A 259 16.74 -2.61 8.80
N ASP A 260 15.48 -2.88 8.47
CA ASP A 260 14.46 -3.05 9.52
C ASP A 260 13.56 -4.29 9.30
N SER A 261 14.11 -5.39 8.81
CA SER A 261 13.36 -6.65 8.81
C SER A 261 13.37 -7.23 10.23
N LEU A 262 12.23 -7.12 10.93
CA LEU A 262 11.93 -7.85 12.16
C LEU A 262 12.52 -9.27 12.11
N PRO A 263 13.45 -9.63 13.02
CA PRO A 263 14.04 -10.95 13.02
C PRO A 263 12.97 -12.01 13.35
N PRO A 264 13.12 -13.24 12.85
CA PRO A 264 12.22 -14.32 13.23
C PRO A 264 12.19 -14.51 14.75
N ILE A 265 11.04 -14.91 15.29
CA ILE A 265 10.93 -15.09 16.74
C ILE A 265 11.87 -16.18 17.24
N SER A 266 12.44 -15.96 18.42
CA SER A 266 13.36 -16.91 19.05
C SER A 266 12.62 -18.03 19.79
N LYS A 267 11.44 -17.74 20.34
CA LYS A 267 10.69 -18.62 21.24
C LYS A 267 9.20 -18.38 21.09
N ILE A 268 8.40 -19.43 21.14
CA ILE A 268 6.94 -19.37 21.20
C ILE A 268 6.39 -20.55 21.99
N ASP A 269 5.30 -20.37 22.71
CA ASP A 269 4.65 -21.44 23.48
C ASP A 269 3.21 -21.69 22.97
N PRO A 270 2.51 -22.73 23.45
CA PRO A 270 1.16 -23.03 22.99
C PRO A 270 0.17 -21.88 23.24
N TYR A 271 0.35 -21.11 24.31
CA TYR A 271 -0.50 -19.96 24.63
C TYR A 271 -0.26 -18.79 23.67
N GLY A 272 1.00 -18.52 23.30
CA GLY A 272 1.39 -17.53 22.30
C GLY A 272 0.80 -17.86 20.93
N LEU A 273 0.89 -19.12 20.49
CA LEU A 273 0.23 -19.59 19.25
C LEU A 273 -1.29 -19.42 19.31
N LYS A 274 -1.90 -19.72 20.47
CA LYS A 274 -3.36 -19.55 20.64
C LYS A 274 -3.77 -18.08 20.59
N ASN A 275 -2.98 -17.18 21.16
CA ASN A 275 -3.20 -15.74 21.09
C ASN A 275 -3.02 -15.22 19.65
N LEU A 276 -2.03 -15.72 18.91
CA LEU A 276 -1.89 -15.39 17.49
C LEU A 276 -3.08 -15.88 16.66
N SER A 277 -3.58 -17.10 16.93
CA SER A 277 -4.80 -17.60 16.30
C SER A 277 -6.01 -16.67 16.56
N ARG A 278 -6.07 -16.01 17.72
CA ARG A 278 -7.07 -14.97 18.02
C ARG A 278 -6.85 -13.71 17.18
N ASP A 279 -5.62 -13.25 17.03
CA ASP A 279 -5.30 -12.11 16.17
C ASP A 279 -5.66 -12.36 14.70
N VAL A 280 -5.42 -13.58 14.21
CA VAL A 280 -5.80 -13.99 12.85
C VAL A 280 -7.30 -13.87 12.63
N VAL A 281 -8.11 -14.31 13.60
CA VAL A 281 -9.58 -14.16 13.53
C VAL A 281 -9.97 -12.69 13.48
N GLU A 282 -9.30 -11.82 14.24
CA GLU A 282 -9.58 -10.38 14.23
C GLU A 282 -9.18 -9.73 12.89
N PHE A 283 -8.04 -10.12 12.31
CA PHE A 283 -7.64 -9.67 10.98
C PHE A 283 -8.61 -10.13 9.88
N GLU A 284 -9.07 -11.39 9.95
CA GLU A 284 -10.09 -11.91 9.03
C GLU A 284 -11.40 -11.13 9.17
N ALA A 285 -11.89 -10.93 10.40
CA ALA A 285 -13.10 -10.15 10.66
C ALA A 285 -12.99 -8.69 10.17
N PHE A 286 -11.82 -8.06 10.38
CA PHE A 286 -11.53 -6.74 9.81
C PHE A 286 -11.61 -6.76 8.29
N SER A 287 -10.94 -7.71 7.63
CA SER A 287 -10.93 -7.80 6.17
C SER A 287 -12.32 -8.03 5.58
N GLU A 288 -13.17 -8.84 6.22
CA GLU A 288 -14.56 -9.05 5.84
C GLU A 288 -15.39 -7.76 5.99
N SER A 289 -15.10 -6.95 7.01
CA SER A 289 -15.79 -5.68 7.26
C SER A 289 -15.51 -4.59 6.20
N THR A 290 -14.47 -4.76 5.39
CA THR A 290 -14.14 -3.81 4.31
C THR A 290 -15.11 -3.88 3.12
N GLY A 291 -15.84 -5.00 2.98
CA GLY A 291 -16.72 -5.24 1.83
C GLY A 291 -16.00 -5.71 0.56
N ILE A 292 -14.68 -5.90 0.58
CA ILE A 292 -13.91 -6.42 -0.56
C ILE A 292 -13.96 -7.96 -0.57
N PRO A 293 -14.46 -8.58 -1.64
CA PRO A 293 -14.51 -10.04 -1.75
C PRO A 293 -13.12 -10.66 -1.63
N GLN A 294 -13.03 -11.79 -0.93
CA GLN A 294 -11.81 -12.61 -0.81
C GLN A 294 -10.63 -11.94 -0.09
N LEU A 295 -10.80 -10.74 0.49
CA LEU A 295 -9.72 -10.08 1.21
C LEU A 295 -9.25 -10.90 2.43
N SER A 296 -10.16 -11.61 3.10
CA SER A 296 -9.82 -12.52 4.20
C SER A 296 -8.92 -13.67 3.78
N GLU A 297 -8.90 -14.02 2.49
CA GLU A 297 -8.03 -15.09 1.99
C GLU A 297 -6.53 -14.73 2.09
N CYS A 298 -6.17 -13.44 2.22
CA CYS A 298 -4.81 -13.01 2.52
C CYS A 298 -4.25 -13.67 3.78
N PHE A 299 -5.10 -13.98 4.77
CA PHE A 299 -4.69 -14.55 6.05
C PHE A 299 -4.74 -16.08 6.10
N ASN A 300 -5.16 -16.74 5.01
CA ASN A 300 -5.35 -18.20 4.97
C ASN A 300 -4.09 -18.98 5.35
N GLU A 301 -2.93 -18.55 4.87
CA GLU A 301 -1.66 -19.20 5.18
C GLU A 301 -1.31 -19.07 6.67
N LEU A 302 -1.42 -17.86 7.21
CA LEU A 302 -1.16 -17.59 8.63
C LEU A 302 -2.12 -18.38 9.53
N ARG A 303 -3.42 -18.41 9.18
CA ARG A 303 -4.43 -19.23 9.84
C ARG A 303 -4.08 -20.71 9.79
N CYS A 304 -3.69 -21.20 8.62
CA CYS A 304 -3.31 -22.59 8.41
C CYS A 304 -2.13 -22.99 9.30
N LEU A 305 -1.08 -22.16 9.38
CA LEU A 305 0.08 -22.40 10.23
C LEU A 305 -0.29 -22.38 11.72
N ALA A 306 -1.01 -21.35 12.17
CA ALA A 306 -1.42 -21.23 13.58
C ALA A 306 -2.31 -22.41 14.01
N ASN A 307 -3.29 -22.78 13.18
CA ASN A 307 -4.19 -23.90 13.47
C ASN A 307 -3.49 -25.25 13.44
N ALA A 308 -2.57 -25.48 12.50
CA ALA A 308 -1.80 -26.71 12.43
C ALA A 308 -0.98 -26.94 13.71
N MET A 309 -0.31 -25.89 14.22
CA MET A 309 0.49 -25.96 15.45
C MET A 309 -0.34 -26.13 16.74
N LEU A 310 -1.65 -25.87 16.67
CA LEU A 310 -2.62 -26.08 17.75
C LEU A 310 -3.44 -27.37 17.58
N ASP A 311 -3.24 -28.11 16.49
CA ASP A 311 -3.99 -29.31 16.16
C ASP A 311 -3.48 -30.51 16.95
N ARG A 312 -4.38 -31.16 17.70
CA ARG A 312 -4.04 -32.35 18.51
C ARG A 312 -3.57 -33.52 17.66
N ASP A 313 -3.97 -33.56 16.39
CA ASP A 313 -3.58 -34.61 15.45
C ASP A 313 -2.24 -34.31 14.76
N LEU A 314 -1.62 -33.14 14.98
CA LEU A 314 -0.37 -32.75 14.32
C LEU A 314 0.71 -33.84 14.42
N PRO A 315 1.01 -34.45 15.60
CA PRO A 315 2.01 -35.52 15.69
C PRO A 315 1.76 -36.68 14.73
N ALA A 316 0.50 -37.08 14.54
CA ALA A 316 0.12 -38.13 13.60
C ALA A 316 0.21 -37.65 12.15
N LEU A 317 -0.21 -36.41 11.86
CA LEU A 317 -0.14 -35.80 10.53
C LEU A 317 1.29 -35.59 10.01
N LEU A 318 2.27 -35.50 10.92
CA LEU A 318 3.69 -35.39 10.58
C LEU A 318 4.33 -36.74 10.23
N LEU A 319 3.65 -37.86 10.40
CA LEU A 319 4.15 -39.15 9.91
C LEU A 319 4.15 -39.19 8.38
N PRO A 320 5.16 -39.83 7.73
CA PRO A 320 5.26 -39.89 6.27
C PRO A 320 4.01 -40.46 5.60
N GLU A 321 3.41 -41.48 6.22
CA GLU A 321 2.20 -42.17 5.74
C GLU A 321 0.97 -41.24 5.64
N ASN A 322 0.96 -40.14 6.39
CA ASN A 322 -0.16 -39.21 6.48
C ASN A 322 0.02 -37.93 5.65
N GLU A 323 1.00 -37.88 4.73
CA GLU A 323 1.28 -36.70 3.90
C GLU A 323 0.05 -36.22 3.12
N ALA A 324 -0.70 -37.13 2.49
CA ALA A 324 -1.89 -36.77 1.71
C ALA A 324 -2.99 -36.16 2.60
N ILE A 325 -3.16 -36.68 3.83
CA ILE A 325 -4.13 -36.17 4.81
C ILE A 325 -3.69 -34.78 5.29
N ARG A 326 -2.40 -34.61 5.60
CA ARG A 326 -1.80 -33.32 5.99
C ARG A 326 -2.03 -32.25 4.92
N ARG A 327 -1.69 -32.53 3.66
CA ARG A 327 -1.87 -31.56 2.54
C ARG A 327 -3.33 -31.19 2.31
N ARG A 328 -4.26 -32.14 2.53
CA ARG A 328 -5.69 -31.86 2.40
C ARG A 328 -6.22 -30.99 3.55
N LYS A 329 -5.79 -31.24 4.79
CA LYS A 329 -6.23 -30.51 5.98
C LYS A 329 -5.58 -29.12 6.07
N TYR A 330 -4.30 -29.03 5.69
CA TYR A 330 -3.48 -27.82 5.78
C TYR A 330 -2.71 -27.58 4.47
N PRO A 331 -3.34 -26.97 3.45
CA PRO A 331 -2.76 -26.82 2.11
C PRO A 331 -1.47 -25.98 2.06
N PHE A 332 -1.32 -25.02 2.98
CA PHE A 332 -0.17 -24.10 3.03
C PHE A 332 0.97 -24.59 3.94
N LEU A 333 0.78 -25.73 4.61
CA LEU A 333 1.72 -26.24 5.60
C LEU A 333 2.85 -27.04 4.92
N THR A 334 4.06 -26.51 4.98
CA THR A 334 5.28 -27.21 4.53
C THR A 334 6.05 -27.78 5.72
N LEU A 335 6.78 -28.87 5.50
CA LEU A 335 7.61 -29.50 6.54
C LEU A 335 8.70 -28.55 7.06
N GLU A 336 9.26 -27.71 6.17
CA GLU A 336 10.25 -26.70 6.53
C GLU A 336 9.68 -25.65 7.50
N LYS A 337 8.50 -25.11 7.22
CA LYS A 337 7.84 -24.13 8.11
C LYS A 337 7.53 -24.75 9.47
N ILE A 338 7.05 -25.99 9.50
CA ILE A 338 6.81 -26.73 10.75
C ILE A 338 8.12 -26.91 11.53
N HIS A 339 9.18 -27.35 10.85
CA HIS A 339 10.49 -27.56 11.46
C HIS A 339 10.96 -26.28 12.16
N ASN A 340 10.94 -25.15 11.44
CA ASN A 340 11.40 -23.86 11.94
C ASN A 340 10.54 -23.36 13.13
N ILE A 341 9.22 -23.61 13.11
CA ILE A 341 8.36 -23.28 14.26
C ILE A 341 8.64 -24.20 15.45
N LEU A 342 8.83 -25.51 15.22
CA LEU A 342 9.14 -26.47 16.28
C LEU A 342 10.49 -26.18 16.96
N GLU A 343 11.50 -25.72 16.23
CA GLU A 343 12.79 -25.28 16.80
C GLU A 343 12.62 -24.11 17.80
N LYS A 344 11.64 -23.24 17.55
CA LYS A 344 11.28 -22.11 18.42
C LYS A 344 10.32 -22.50 19.54
N TYR A 345 9.72 -23.69 19.48
CA TYR A 345 8.64 -24.08 20.38
C TYR A 345 9.18 -24.39 21.79
N VAL A 346 8.71 -23.64 22.78
CA VAL A 346 8.99 -23.86 24.20
C VAL A 346 7.95 -24.83 24.75
N GLY A 347 8.35 -26.08 24.89
CA GLY A 347 7.49 -27.11 25.48
C GLY A 347 7.12 -26.81 26.93
N ILE A 348 5.99 -27.35 27.37
CA ILE A 348 5.48 -27.13 28.73
C ILE A 348 6.41 -27.78 29.76
N GLY A 349 6.73 -27.04 30.83
CA GLY A 349 7.59 -27.52 31.92
C GLY A 349 6.85 -28.45 32.88
N LEU A 350 7.59 -29.39 33.49
CA LEU A 350 7.10 -30.29 34.55
C LEU A 350 6.43 -29.56 35.74
N GLY A 351 6.74 -28.28 35.97
CA GLY A 351 6.21 -27.48 37.07
C GLY A 351 4.74 -27.09 36.94
N GLU A 352 4.20 -26.93 35.73
CA GLU A 352 2.77 -26.62 35.54
C GLU A 352 1.86 -27.81 35.88
N LYS A 353 2.37 -29.04 35.71
CA LYS A 353 1.70 -30.28 36.16
C LYS A 353 1.65 -30.42 37.69
N LEU A 354 2.55 -29.76 38.43
CA LEU A 354 2.70 -29.95 39.88
C LEU A 354 2.02 -28.87 40.72
N MET A 355 1.77 -27.68 40.17
CA MET A 355 1.12 -26.56 40.89
C MET A 355 -0.36 -26.34 40.51
N GLY A 356 -0.89 -27.05 39.50
CA GLY A 356 -2.30 -27.07 39.12
C GLY A 356 -2.87 -28.48 39.27
N GLY A 357 -3.75 -28.66 40.26
CA GLY A 357 -4.16 -29.97 40.77
C GLY A 357 -4.70 -30.98 39.75
N SER A 358 -4.57 -32.26 40.14
CA SER A 358 -5.26 -33.42 39.60
C SER A 358 -6.66 -33.09 39.06
N GLY A 359 -6.74 -32.90 37.76
CA GLY A 359 -7.97 -32.56 37.08
C GLY A 359 -7.68 -32.29 35.63
N ASN A 360 -7.57 -33.38 34.86
CA ASN A 360 -7.95 -33.54 33.47
C ASN A 360 -8.70 -32.34 32.82
N ARG A 361 -8.04 -31.19 32.65
CA ARG A 361 -8.50 -30.13 31.76
C ARG A 361 -7.88 -30.49 30.42
N SER A 362 -8.68 -31.14 29.58
CA SER A 362 -8.40 -31.20 28.15
C SER A 362 -8.12 -29.76 27.70
N SER A 363 -6.87 -29.42 27.45
CA SER A 363 -6.60 -28.21 26.69
C SER A 363 -7.32 -28.37 25.35
N ASP A 364 -8.10 -27.38 24.95
CA ASP A 364 -8.86 -27.41 23.69
C ASP A 364 -7.94 -27.45 22.45
N PHE A 365 -6.63 -27.37 22.65
CA PHE A 365 -5.59 -27.34 21.63
C PHE A 365 -4.34 -28.11 22.08
N LEU A 366 -3.47 -28.42 21.12
CA LEU A 366 -2.22 -29.17 21.30
C LEU A 366 -1.25 -28.43 22.24
N MET A 367 -0.70 -29.19 23.16
CA MET A 367 0.31 -28.74 24.12
C MET A 367 1.43 -29.78 24.14
N LEU A 368 2.61 -29.42 23.65
CA LEU A 368 3.74 -30.33 23.53
C LEU A 368 4.71 -30.19 24.70
N GLU A 369 5.17 -31.33 25.22
CA GLU A 369 6.30 -31.37 26.14
C GLU A 369 7.64 -31.26 25.40
N LYS A 370 8.69 -30.81 26.10
CA LYS A 370 10.04 -30.67 25.53
C LYS A 370 10.55 -31.95 24.83
N LYS A 371 10.21 -33.13 25.36
CA LYS A 371 10.59 -34.43 24.76
C LYS A 371 9.83 -34.69 23.47
N GLU A 372 8.53 -34.37 23.42
CA GLU A 372 7.68 -34.55 22.23
C GLU A 372 8.13 -33.61 21.11
N VAL A 373 8.40 -32.33 21.42
CA VAL A 373 8.97 -31.37 20.46
C VAL A 373 10.25 -31.93 19.84
N SER A 374 11.17 -32.45 20.67
CA SER A 374 12.45 -33.01 20.20
C SER A 374 12.24 -34.24 19.29
N GLN A 375 11.23 -35.07 19.57
CA GLN A 375 10.89 -36.21 18.72
C GLN A 375 10.29 -35.76 17.39
N LEU A 376 9.37 -34.79 17.40
CA LEU A 376 8.76 -34.27 16.18
C LEU A 376 9.78 -33.59 15.26
N ILE A 377 10.70 -32.80 15.83
CA ILE A 377 11.82 -32.20 15.06
C ILE A 377 12.61 -33.30 14.34
N ARG A 378 12.94 -34.41 15.03
CA ARG A 378 13.66 -35.52 14.42
C ARG A 378 12.86 -36.18 13.30
N VAL A 379 11.56 -36.39 13.48
CA VAL A 379 10.66 -36.97 12.46
C VAL A 379 10.58 -36.10 11.21
N VAL A 380 10.45 -34.78 11.40
CA VAL A 380 10.38 -33.82 10.29
C VAL A 380 11.73 -33.73 9.58
N LYS A 381 12.83 -33.65 10.33
CA LYS A 381 14.18 -33.57 9.77
C LYS A 381 14.55 -34.80 8.92
N MET A 382 14.20 -36.01 9.38
CA MET A 382 14.41 -37.23 8.60
C MET A 382 13.66 -37.23 7.26
N GLN A 383 12.50 -36.57 7.19
CA GLN A 383 11.72 -36.44 5.95
C GLN A 383 12.22 -35.32 5.02
N LEU A 384 12.92 -34.31 5.56
CA LEU A 384 13.51 -33.24 4.76
C LEU A 384 14.84 -33.68 4.11
N GLU A 385 15.54 -34.63 4.73
CA GLU A 385 16.82 -35.18 4.24
C GLU A 385 16.65 -36.38 3.29
N SER A 386 15.43 -36.91 3.16
CA SER A 386 15.04 -38.04 2.29
C SER A 386 14.46 -37.56 0.97
#